data_AF-A0A8K0GAH6-F1
#
_entry.id   AF-A0A8K0GAH6-F1
#
_cell.length_a   1.000
_cell.length_b   1.000
_cell.length_c   1.000
_cell.angle_alpha   90.00
_cell.angle_beta   90.00
_cell.angle_gamma   90.00
#
_symmetry.space_group_name_H-M   'P 1'
#
loop_
_entity.id
_entity.type
_entity.pdbx_description
1 polymer ?
#
loop_
_entity_poly.entity_id
_entity_poly.type
_entity_poly.pdbx_seq_one_letter_code
_entity_poly.pdbx_strand_id
1 'polypeptide(L)'
;MDKTQDGFPIHDSVRRNNFRRSDDLLRMSSLDVDMQNEIEDTSVLTSLKYVSSHKFIKRLLAARATISMANDGERVTPIGFAITPHSSIAHTLLENNKEKQFLFEYALNEKFTAILYRLQLV
;
A
#
# COMPACT_ATOMS: atom_id res chain seq x y z
N MET A 1 18.82 -17.76 -9.56
CA MET A 1 18.63 -16.73 -8.53
C MET A 1 17.63 -17.27 -7.54
N ASP A 2 18.11 -17.48 -6.32
CA ASP A 2 17.37 -18.11 -5.23
C ASP A 2 16.27 -17.17 -4.73
N LYS A 3 15.03 -17.66 -4.66
CA LYS A 3 13.84 -16.91 -4.24
C LYS A 3 13.59 -16.99 -2.73
N THR A 4 14.54 -17.50 -1.96
CA THR A 4 14.34 -17.73 -0.54
C THR A 4 15.21 -16.78 0.29
N GLN A 5 14.54 -15.92 1.07
CA GLN A 5 15.04 -14.91 2.03
C GLN A 5 15.42 -13.50 1.53
N ASP A 6 15.68 -13.29 0.24
CA ASP A 6 16.07 -11.96 -0.29
C ASP A 6 15.08 -11.33 -1.28
N GLY A 7 13.92 -11.96 -1.53
CA GLY A 7 13.02 -11.56 -2.63
C GLY A 7 12.38 -10.17 -2.47
N PHE A 8 12.16 -9.72 -1.22
CA PHE A 8 11.29 -8.57 -0.94
C PHE A 8 11.90 -7.65 0.15
N PRO A 9 13.10 -7.11 -0.08
CA PRO A 9 13.91 -6.50 0.98
C PRO A 9 13.21 -5.31 1.67
N ILE A 10 12.36 -4.56 0.94
CA ILE A 10 11.59 -3.44 1.49
C ILE A 10 10.39 -3.91 2.33
N HIS A 11 9.72 -5.00 1.93
CA HIS A 11 8.62 -5.59 2.70
C HIS A 11 9.13 -6.13 4.03
N ASP A 12 10.29 -6.77 4.00
CA ASP A 12 10.93 -7.34 5.20
C ASP A 12 11.38 -6.27 6.18
N SER A 13 11.99 -5.19 5.68
CA SER A 13 12.40 -4.08 6.54
C SER A 13 11.18 -3.40 7.17
N VAL A 14 10.06 -3.27 6.44
CA VAL A 14 8.79 -2.77 6.96
C VAL A 14 8.22 -3.67 8.05
N ARG A 15 8.07 -4.98 7.79
CA ARG A 15 7.51 -5.94 8.77
C ARG A 15 8.31 -5.98 10.08
N ARG A 16 9.62 -5.77 10.00
CA ARG A 16 10.53 -5.73 11.15
C ARG A 16 10.67 -4.33 11.78
N ASN A 17 9.90 -3.35 11.31
CA ASN A 17 9.96 -1.94 11.73
C ASN A 17 11.38 -1.32 11.60
N ASN A 18 12.17 -1.82 10.64
CA ASN A 18 13.54 -1.37 10.38
C ASN A 18 13.55 -0.25 9.34
N PHE A 19 13.09 0.94 9.75
CA PHE A 19 13.01 2.10 8.86
C PHE A 19 14.36 2.55 8.30
N ARG A 20 15.45 2.34 9.03
CA ARG A 20 16.80 2.66 8.52
C ARG A 20 17.10 1.85 7.27
N ARG A 21 16.88 0.53 7.31
CA ARG A 21 17.04 -0.34 6.14
C ARG A 21 16.06 0.04 5.03
N SER A 22 14.80 0.32 5.37
CA SER A 22 13.83 0.78 4.37
C SER A 22 14.27 2.06 3.66
N ASP A 23 14.83 3.02 4.39
CA ASP A 23 15.33 4.28 3.82
C ASP A 23 16.57 4.05 2.95
N ASP A 24 17.47 3.14 3.34
CA ASP A 24 18.63 2.76 2.52
C ASP A 24 18.19 2.10 1.21
N LEU A 25 17.20 1.21 1.26
CA LEU A 25 16.60 0.57 0.08
C LEU A 25 15.92 1.60 -0.83
N LEU A 26 15.16 2.54 -0.29
CA LEU A 26 14.47 3.58 -1.06
C LEU A 26 15.41 4.54 -1.81
N ARG A 27 16.70 4.58 -1.45
CA ARG A 27 17.72 5.34 -2.18
C ARG A 27 18.37 4.56 -3.32
N MET A 28 18.15 3.24 -3.40
CA MET A 28 18.69 2.43 -4.48
C MET A 28 17.94 2.70 -5.77
N SER A 29 18.66 3.10 -6.83
CA SER A 29 18.06 3.35 -8.14
C SER A 29 17.45 2.10 -8.79
N SER A 30 17.85 0.92 -8.34
CA SER A 30 17.36 -0.38 -8.82
C SER A 30 16.18 -0.91 -8.01
N LEU A 31 15.71 -0.19 -6.98
CA LEU A 31 14.57 -0.63 -6.20
C LEU A 31 13.30 -0.52 -7.06
N ASP A 32 12.64 -1.65 -7.27
CA ASP A 32 11.25 -1.68 -7.67
C ASP A 32 10.37 -1.51 -6.42
N VAL A 33 9.85 -0.30 -6.23
CA VAL A 33 9.02 0.04 -5.05
C VAL A 33 7.64 -0.63 -5.09
N ASP A 34 7.20 -1.02 -6.28
CA ASP A 34 5.89 -1.59 -6.55
C ASP A 34 5.91 -3.11 -6.63
N MET A 35 7.09 -3.72 -6.46
CA MET A 35 7.24 -5.16 -6.32
C MET A 35 6.24 -5.70 -5.30
N GLN A 36 5.53 -6.74 -5.68
CA GLN A 36 4.55 -7.43 -4.86
C GLN A 36 5.22 -8.60 -4.13
N ASN A 37 4.94 -8.78 -2.84
CA ASN A 37 5.45 -9.90 -2.05
C ASN A 37 4.70 -11.22 -2.34
N GLU A 38 4.94 -12.27 -1.55
CA GLU A 38 4.33 -13.60 -1.73
C GLU A 38 2.79 -13.62 -1.59
N ILE A 39 2.22 -12.66 -0.88
CA ILE A 39 0.75 -12.45 -0.77
C ILE A 39 0.28 -11.28 -1.64
N GLU A 40 1.15 -10.87 -2.55
CA GLU A 40 0.95 -9.83 -3.53
C GLU A 40 0.67 -8.43 -2.98
N ASP A 41 1.07 -8.19 -1.74
CA ASP A 41 1.05 -6.84 -1.21
C ASP A 41 2.21 -6.05 -1.81
N THR A 42 1.92 -4.82 -2.23
CA THR A 42 2.94 -3.81 -2.49
C THR A 42 3.59 -3.35 -1.18
N SER A 43 4.72 -2.65 -1.30
CA SER A 43 5.41 -2.06 -0.15
C SER A 43 4.53 -1.07 0.63
N VAL A 44 3.65 -0.34 -0.08
CA VAL A 44 2.65 0.56 0.52
C VAL A 44 1.62 -0.22 1.32
N LEU A 45 1.02 -1.27 0.72
CA LEU A 45 0.00 -2.07 1.39
C LEU A 45 0.55 -2.79 2.63
N THR A 46 1.76 -3.37 2.52
CA THR A 46 2.47 -3.96 3.67
C THR A 46 2.71 -2.92 4.78
N SER A 47 3.09 -1.69 4.42
CA SER A 47 3.33 -0.63 5.41
C SER A 47 2.06 -0.21 6.14
N LEU A 48 0.93 -0.19 5.46
CA LEU A 48 -0.38 0.08 6.07
C LEU A 48 -0.78 -1.03 7.05
N LYS A 49 -0.50 -2.29 6.72
CA LYS A 49 -0.82 -3.45 7.57
C LYS A 49 0.02 -3.52 8.85
N TYR A 50 1.31 -3.20 8.78
CA TYR A 50 2.24 -3.50 9.88
C TYR A 50 2.74 -2.28 10.66
N VAL A 51 2.72 -1.08 10.07
CA VAL A 51 3.53 0.04 10.61
C VAL A 51 2.75 1.36 10.72
N SER A 52 1.64 1.52 9.99
CA SER A 52 0.73 2.69 10.01
C SER A 52 1.42 4.06 10.14
N SER A 53 2.63 4.20 9.59
CA SER A 53 3.49 5.37 9.78
C SER A 53 3.35 6.33 8.61
N HIS A 54 2.66 7.45 8.80
CA HIS A 54 2.49 8.49 7.76
C HIS A 54 3.81 8.94 7.16
N LYS A 55 4.85 9.08 7.99
CA LYS A 55 6.17 9.52 7.50
C LYS A 55 6.77 8.50 6.54
N PHE A 56 6.58 7.21 6.80
CA PHE A 56 7.10 6.17 5.91
C PHE A 56 6.28 6.06 4.63
N ILE A 57 4.95 6.10 4.73
CA ILE A 57 4.05 6.14 3.56
C ILE A 57 4.40 7.32 2.65
N LYS A 58 4.63 8.52 3.19
CA LYS A 58 5.07 9.67 2.39
C LYS A 58 6.40 9.44 1.67
N ARG A 59 7.33 8.66 2.24
CA ARG A 59 8.59 8.31 1.58
C ARG A 59 8.39 7.32 0.43
N LEU A 60 7.54 6.31 0.62
CA LEU A 60 7.15 5.39 -0.47
C LEU A 60 6.49 6.16 -1.63
N LEU A 61 5.58 7.08 -1.32
CA LEU A 61 4.94 7.93 -2.31
C LEU A 61 5.93 8.87 -3.01
N ALA A 62 6.91 9.42 -2.29
CA ALA A 62 7.98 10.21 -2.88
C ALA A 62 8.88 9.37 -3.82
N ALA A 63 9.02 8.07 -3.53
CA ALA A 63 9.63 7.08 -4.43
C ALA A 63 8.71 6.63 -5.58
N ARG A 64 7.56 7.30 -5.77
CA ARG A 64 6.56 7.04 -6.83
C ARG A 64 5.85 5.70 -6.72
N ALA A 65 5.68 5.17 -5.51
CA ALA A 65 4.89 3.97 -5.32
C ALA A 65 3.44 4.13 -5.81
N THR A 66 2.96 3.12 -6.53
CA THR A 66 1.61 3.04 -7.08
C THR A 66 0.62 2.69 -5.98
N ILE A 67 -0.48 3.43 -5.90
CA ILE A 67 -1.52 3.26 -4.87
C ILE A 67 -2.82 2.64 -5.39
N SER A 68 -2.91 2.43 -6.70
CA SER A 68 -4.04 1.79 -7.38
C SER A 68 -3.87 0.28 -7.54
N MET A 69 -2.67 -0.25 -7.28
CA MET A 69 -2.39 -1.69 -7.34
C MET A 69 -3.08 -2.40 -6.16
N ALA A 70 -3.91 -3.39 -6.47
CA ALA A 70 -4.51 -4.28 -5.48
C ALA A 70 -3.66 -5.53 -5.29
N ASN A 71 -3.78 -6.19 -4.13
CA ASN A 71 -3.34 -7.58 -4.01
C ASN A 71 -4.35 -8.53 -4.69
N ASP A 72 -3.98 -9.68 -5.25
CA ASP A 72 -5.01 -10.57 -5.84
C ASP A 72 -5.86 -11.26 -4.78
N GLY A 73 -5.34 -11.44 -3.57
CA GLY A 73 -6.04 -12.17 -2.50
C GLY A 73 -7.37 -11.54 -2.10
N GLU A 74 -7.33 -10.31 -1.59
CA GLU A 74 -8.55 -9.60 -1.13
C GLU A 74 -9.01 -8.57 -2.16
N ARG A 75 -8.25 -8.36 -3.25
CA ARG A 75 -8.47 -7.30 -4.24
C ARG A 75 -8.49 -5.92 -3.58
N VAL A 76 -7.70 -5.77 -2.51
CA VAL A 76 -7.64 -4.55 -1.69
C VAL A 76 -6.50 -3.67 -2.18
N THR A 77 -6.83 -2.43 -2.49
CA THR A 77 -5.85 -1.37 -2.79
C THR A 77 -5.34 -0.71 -1.50
N PRO A 78 -4.16 -0.06 -1.53
CA PRO A 78 -3.69 0.77 -0.42
C PRO A 78 -4.73 1.79 0.09
N ILE A 79 -5.49 2.41 -0.82
CA ILE A 79 -6.53 3.36 -0.42
C ILE A 79 -7.74 2.65 0.22
N GLY A 80 -8.19 1.53 -0.35
CA GLY A 80 -9.26 0.71 0.21
C GLY A 80 -8.96 0.28 1.64
N PHE A 81 -7.73 -0.17 1.89
CA PHE A 81 -7.27 -0.53 3.22
C PHE A 81 -7.20 0.68 4.17
N ALA A 82 -6.80 1.87 3.70
CA ALA A 82 -6.62 3.03 4.57
C ALA A 82 -7.94 3.72 4.95
N ILE A 83 -9.02 3.55 4.17
CA ILE A 83 -10.30 4.26 4.37
C ILE A 83 -10.96 3.93 5.72
N THR A 84 -10.82 2.71 6.24
CA THR A 84 -11.54 2.25 7.43
C THR A 84 -10.77 2.51 8.75
N PRO A 85 -9.49 2.11 8.92
CA PRO A 85 -8.72 2.37 10.15
C PRO A 85 -7.87 3.64 10.14
N HIS A 86 -7.58 4.25 8.98
CA HIS A 86 -6.50 5.23 8.83
C HIS A 86 -6.88 6.45 7.98
N SER A 87 -7.98 7.12 8.33
CA SER A 87 -8.53 8.26 7.56
C SER A 87 -7.49 9.34 7.20
N SER A 88 -6.55 9.65 8.08
CA SER A 88 -5.46 10.61 7.81
C SER A 88 -4.38 10.08 6.84
N ILE A 89 -4.13 8.77 6.83
CA ILE A 89 -3.28 8.14 5.80
C ILE A 89 -4.02 8.09 4.46
N ALA A 90 -5.33 7.78 4.47
CA ALA A 90 -6.15 7.82 3.26
C ALA A 90 -6.11 9.21 2.60
N HIS A 91 -6.21 10.29 3.39
CA HIS A 91 -5.99 11.65 2.91
C HIS A 91 -4.58 11.84 2.31
N THR A 92 -3.54 11.34 2.97
CA THR A 92 -2.16 11.43 2.46
C THR A 92 -2.00 10.72 1.11
N LEU A 93 -2.59 9.53 0.96
CA LEU A 93 -2.58 8.76 -0.29
C LEU A 93 -3.32 9.53 -1.41
N LEU A 94 -4.49 10.10 -1.10
CA LEU A 94 -5.27 10.90 -2.06
C LEU A 94 -4.56 12.18 -2.52
N GLU A 95 -3.93 12.92 -1.59
CA GLU A 95 -3.21 14.16 -1.90
C GLU A 95 -1.99 13.93 -2.79
N ASN A 96 -1.31 12.79 -2.60
CA ASN A 96 -0.12 12.42 -3.36
C ASN A 96 -0.45 11.65 -4.63
N ASN A 97 -1.73 11.35 -4.87
CA ASN A 97 -2.13 10.73 -6.11
C ASN A 97 -2.08 11.76 -7.25
N LYS A 98 -1.14 11.57 -8.19
CA LYS A 98 -1.12 12.34 -9.44
C LYS A 98 -2.20 11.85 -10.43
N GLU A 99 -2.74 10.65 -10.24
CA GLU A 99 -3.90 10.09 -10.95
C GLU A 99 -5.22 10.56 -10.30
N LYS A 100 -5.43 11.87 -10.27
CA LYS A 100 -6.54 12.52 -9.54
C LYS A 100 -7.96 12.12 -9.95
N GLN A 101 -8.15 11.28 -10.97
CA GLN A 101 -9.48 10.93 -11.49
C GLN A 101 -9.93 9.49 -11.19
N PHE A 102 -9.03 8.52 -11.02
CA PHE A 102 -9.45 7.10 -11.00
C PHE A 102 -9.88 6.59 -9.61
N LEU A 103 -9.31 7.14 -8.54
CA LEU A 103 -9.55 6.62 -7.18
C LEU A 103 -10.85 7.11 -6.52
N PHE A 104 -11.44 8.21 -6.97
CA PHE A 104 -12.69 8.71 -6.36
C PHE A 104 -13.87 7.80 -6.71
N GLU A 105 -13.96 7.33 -7.97
CA GLU A 105 -14.96 6.33 -8.39
C GLU A 105 -14.74 4.96 -7.74
N TYR A 106 -13.49 4.50 -7.64
CA TYR A 106 -13.19 3.19 -7.04
C TYR A 106 -13.43 3.16 -5.52
N ALA A 107 -13.06 4.22 -4.80
CA ALA A 107 -13.34 4.35 -3.36
C ALA A 107 -14.84 4.50 -3.05
N LEU A 108 -15.62 5.13 -3.97
CA LEU A 108 -17.08 5.16 -3.89
C LEU A 108 -17.68 3.77 -4.10
N ASN A 109 -17.16 2.99 -5.07
CA ASN A 109 -17.56 1.61 -5.29
C ASN A 109 -17.23 0.71 -4.11
N GLU A 110 -16.03 0.79 -3.52
CA GLU A 110 -15.70 0.01 -2.33
C GLU A 110 -16.55 0.39 -1.10
N LYS A 111 -16.88 1.69 -0.92
CA LYS A 111 -17.85 2.10 0.11
C LYS A 111 -19.23 1.51 -0.14
N PHE A 112 -19.68 1.46 -1.39
CA PHE A 112 -20.94 0.80 -1.76
C PHE A 112 -20.88 -0.71 -1.47
N THR A 113 -19.82 -1.39 -1.86
CA THR A 113 -19.62 -2.83 -1.60
C THR A 113 -19.53 -3.13 -0.10
N ALA A 114 -18.80 -2.33 0.67
CA ALA A 114 -18.72 -2.48 2.12
C ALA A 114 -20.07 -2.23 2.83
N ILE A 115 -20.90 -1.32 2.31
CA ILE A 115 -22.27 -1.10 2.78
C ILE A 115 -23.17 -2.31 2.42
N LEU A 116 -23.07 -2.84 1.20
CA LEU A 116 -23.84 -4.01 0.76
C LEU A 116 -23.53 -5.26 1.59
N TYR A 117 -22.25 -5.52 1.89
CA TYR A 117 -21.86 -6.61 2.80
C TYR A 117 -22.36 -6.39 4.24
N ARG A 118 -22.36 -5.14 4.73
CA ARG A 118 -22.91 -4.82 6.06
C ARG A 118 -24.42 -4.99 6.15
N LEU A 119 -25.13 -4.89 5.03
CA LEU A 119 -26.58 -5.02 4.94
C LEU A 119 -27.05 -6.44 4.53
N GLN A 120 -26.13 -7.38 4.27
CA GLN A 120 -26.45 -8.75 3.80
C GLN A 120 -27.33 -8.78 2.53
N LEU A 121 -27.12 -7.84 1.61
CA LEU A 121 -27.94 -7.70 0.40
C LEU A 121 -27.33 -8.36 -0.86
N VAL A 122 -26.25 -9.14 -0.70
CA VAL A 122 -25.60 -9.94 -1.76
C VAL A 122 -25.20 -11.29 -1.19
#